data_AF-A0A817I2Y3-F1
#
_entry.id   AF-A0A817I2Y3-F1
#
_cell.length_a   1.000
_cell.length_b   1.000
_cell.length_c   1.000
_cell.angle_alpha   90.00
_cell.angle_beta   90.00
_cell.angle_gamma   90.00
#
_symmetry.space_group_name_H-M   'P 1'
#
loop_
_entity.id
_entity.type
_entity.pdbx_description
1 polymer ?
#
loop_
_entity_poly.entity_id
_entity_poly.type
_entity_poly.pdbx_seq_one_letter_code
_entity_poly.pdbx_strand_id
1 'polypeptide(L)'
;MLVFLGFQNTLLPPKTLIYLENQVFPDKKLWQLLFAPERTGLHELTVYAKRNNDNESSSRSVVRFDLDVNKLRRPMKFPLIYSQFHTKKCQIYTPLDGVLKKGSIVPIHCIVPGATEVNLTVDSQWLNSEGYTDPTLQRQITVGSKEVIIYAKYKQKSNYDGLVKYTVQ
;
A
#
# COMPACT_ATOMS: atom_id res chain seq x y z
N MET A 1 -2.26 -21.42 2.17
CA MET A 1 -0.86 -21.06 2.37
C MET A 1 -0.82 -19.66 2.96
N LEU A 2 -0.60 -19.53 4.27
CA LEU A 2 -0.18 -18.26 4.84
C LEU A 2 1.30 -18.06 4.48
N VAL A 3 1.63 -16.94 3.86
CA VAL A 3 3.02 -16.54 3.64
C VAL A 3 3.33 -15.50 4.69
N PHE A 4 4.21 -15.85 5.63
CA PHE A 4 4.76 -14.89 6.59
C PHE A 4 6.04 -14.34 6.01
N LEU A 5 6.04 -13.06 5.67
CA LEU A 5 7.22 -12.39 5.14
C LEU A 5 7.92 -11.68 6.28
N GLY A 6 8.93 -12.35 6.83
CA GLY A 6 9.89 -11.75 7.74
C GLY A 6 11.06 -11.18 6.94
N PHE A 7 11.46 -9.94 7.21
CA PHE A 7 12.74 -9.42 6.76
C PHE A 7 13.77 -9.56 7.86
N GLN A 8 14.93 -10.13 7.50
CA GLN A 8 16.14 -10.04 8.30
C GLN A 8 17.10 -9.12 7.57
N ASN A 9 17.16 -7.86 8.00
CA ASN A 9 18.23 -6.97 7.58
C ASN A 9 19.40 -7.21 8.54
N THR A 10 20.38 -8.03 8.16
CA THR A 10 21.47 -8.46 9.04
C THR A 10 22.43 -7.33 9.43
N LEU A 11 22.28 -6.12 8.85
CA LEU A 11 23.24 -5.02 8.99
C LEU A 11 22.64 -3.65 9.34
N LEU A 12 21.36 -3.49 9.71
CA LEU A 12 20.81 -2.17 10.07
C LEU A 12 19.56 -2.17 10.96
N PRO A 13 19.25 -1.03 11.65
CA PRO A 13 18.12 -0.89 12.54
C PRO A 13 16.75 -0.98 11.83
N PRO A 14 15.69 -1.31 12.58
CA PRO A 14 14.50 -1.98 12.05
C PRO A 14 13.41 -0.98 11.64
N LYS A 15 13.52 -0.31 10.49
CA LYS A 15 12.39 0.43 9.91
C LYS A 15 12.43 0.43 8.38
N THR A 16 12.28 -0.73 7.75
CA THR A 16 11.97 -0.78 6.32
C THR A 16 10.52 -1.19 6.15
N LEU A 17 9.70 -0.29 5.61
CA LEU A 17 8.29 -0.55 5.28
C LEU A 17 8.24 -1.43 4.04
N ILE A 18 7.76 -2.66 4.20
CA ILE A 18 7.47 -3.56 3.10
C ILE A 18 5.96 -3.65 2.98
N TYR A 19 5.47 -3.31 1.80
CA TYR A 19 4.05 -3.39 1.51
C TYR A 19 3.76 -4.70 0.78
N LEU A 20 2.80 -5.45 1.32
CA LEU A 20 2.39 -6.73 0.80
C LEU A 20 0.94 -6.70 0.38
N GLU A 21 0.74 -6.91 -0.91
CA GLU A 21 -0.57 -6.87 -1.51
C GLU A 21 -0.84 -8.18 -2.24
N ASN A 22 -2.00 -8.76 -1.95
CA ASN A 22 -2.50 -9.90 -2.68
C ASN A 22 -3.37 -9.39 -3.82
N GLN A 23 -2.86 -9.50 -5.05
CA GLN A 23 -3.67 -9.26 -6.23
C GLN A 23 -4.42 -10.54 -6.60
N VAL A 24 -5.75 -10.47 -6.44
CA VAL A 24 -6.64 -11.55 -6.87
C VAL A 24 -6.96 -11.30 -8.34
N PHE A 25 -6.21 -11.92 -9.25
CA PHE A 25 -6.69 -12.15 -10.61
C PHE A 25 -7.62 -13.37 -10.59
N PRO A 26 -8.67 -13.42 -11.44
CA PRO A 26 -9.65 -14.52 -11.45
C PRO A 26 -8.99 -15.91 -11.53
N ASP A 27 -7.85 -15.99 -12.24
CA ASP A 27 -7.18 -17.27 -12.51
C ASP A 27 -5.79 -17.39 -11.85
N LYS A 28 -5.28 -16.32 -11.20
CA LYS A 28 -3.94 -16.31 -10.60
C LYS A 28 -3.91 -15.51 -9.29
N LYS A 29 -3.44 -16.13 -8.22
CA LYS A 29 -3.08 -15.42 -6.98
C LYS A 29 -1.69 -14.85 -7.17
N LEU A 30 -1.61 -13.59 -7.59
CA LEU A 30 -0.34 -12.89 -7.71
C LEU A 30 -0.09 -12.09 -6.42
N TRP A 31 1.08 -12.29 -5.84
CA TRP A 31 1.53 -11.52 -4.69
C TRP A 31 2.45 -10.42 -5.20
N GLN A 32 2.14 -9.18 -4.84
CA GLN A 32 2.99 -8.04 -5.11
C GLN A 32 3.69 -7.64 -3.81
N LEU A 33 5.01 -7.59 -3.87
CA LEU A 33 5.85 -7.03 -2.83
C LEU A 33 6.46 -5.74 -3.35
N LEU A 34 6.20 -4.64 -2.65
CA LEU A 34 6.80 -3.35 -2.95
C LEU A 34 7.88 -3.04 -1.92
N PHE A 35 9.05 -2.65 -2.43
CA PHE A 35 10.22 -2.30 -1.62
C PHE A 35 10.79 -0.96 -2.11
N ALA A 36 10.93 -0.01 -1.18
CA ALA A 36 11.49 1.31 -1.45
C ALA A 36 12.75 1.50 -0.58
N PRO A 37 13.96 1.26 -1.10
CA PRO A 37 15.19 1.38 -0.33
C PRO A 37 15.47 2.84 0.05
N GLU A 38 15.78 3.09 1.32
CA GLU A 38 16.10 4.43 1.83
C GLU A 38 17.57 4.82 1.63
N ARG A 39 18.44 3.85 1.33
CA ARG A 39 19.88 4.03 1.19
C ARG A 39 20.43 3.23 0.00
N THR A 40 21.59 3.64 -0.51
CA THR A 40 22.36 2.86 -1.48
C THR A 40 22.99 1.62 -0.84
N GLY A 41 23.45 0.70 -1.66
CA GLY A 41 24.11 -0.55 -1.27
C GLY A 41 23.27 -1.80 -1.55
N LEU A 42 23.76 -2.93 -1.05
CA LEU A 42 23.10 -4.22 -1.22
C LEU A 42 21.98 -4.40 -0.20
N HIS A 43 20.79 -4.72 -0.70
CA HIS A 43 19.62 -5.06 0.10
C HIS A 43 19.20 -6.50 -0.19
N GLU A 44 19.00 -7.28 0.85
CA GLU A 44 18.51 -8.65 0.75
C GLU A 44 17.03 -8.68 1.18
N LEU A 45 16.18 -9.22 0.32
CA LEU A 45 14.80 -9.56 0.59
C LEU A 45 14.69 -11.08 0.63
N THR A 46 14.35 -11.63 1.78
CA THR A 46 14.12 -13.07 1.94
C THR A 46 12.66 -13.34 2.25
N VAL A 47 12.03 -14.13 1.39
CA VAL A 47 10.64 -14.55 1.49
C VAL A 47 10.58 -15.91 2.17
N TYR A 48 9.98 -15.95 3.35
CA TYR A 48 9.71 -17.19 4.07
C TYR A 48 8.26 -17.63 3.81
N ALA A 49 8.03 -18.93 3.81
CA ALA A 49 6.67 -19.46 3.81
C ALA A 49 6.57 -20.69 4.69
N LYS A 50 5.39 -20.89 5.26
CA LYS A 50 5.06 -22.06 6.07
C LYS A 50 3.70 -22.59 5.63
N ARG A 51 3.57 -23.91 5.49
CA ARG A 51 2.27 -24.52 5.23
C ARG A 51 1.48 -24.53 6.53
N ASN A 52 0.20 -24.18 6.47
CA ASN A 52 -0.66 -24.07 7.67
C ASN A 52 -0.76 -25.38 8.47
N ASN A 53 -0.60 -26.53 7.82
CA ASN A 53 -0.77 -27.84 8.46
C ASN A 53 0.53 -28.40 9.04
N ASP A 54 1.62 -27.64 8.98
CA ASP A 54 2.95 -28.10 9.36
C ASP A 54 3.44 -27.29 10.55
N ASN A 55 2.80 -27.47 11.72
CA ASN A 55 3.10 -26.66 12.91
C ASN A 55 4.50 -26.92 13.46
N GLU A 56 5.04 -28.12 13.24
CA GLU A 56 6.32 -28.58 13.79
C GLU A 56 7.54 -28.14 12.97
N SER A 57 7.36 -27.79 11.69
CA SER A 57 8.48 -27.28 10.87
C SER A 57 8.82 -25.82 11.14
N SER A 58 10.11 -25.50 11.08
CA SER A 58 10.60 -24.14 10.96
C SER A 58 10.24 -23.55 9.58
N SER A 59 9.93 -22.26 9.53
CA SER A 59 9.72 -21.56 8.26
C SER A 59 10.98 -21.66 7.39
N ARG A 60 10.86 -22.24 6.20
CA ARG A 60 11.96 -22.27 5.22
C ARG A 60 11.92 -21.01 4.36
N SER A 61 13.09 -20.47 4.01
CA SER A 61 13.20 -19.44 2.97
C SER A 61 12.82 -20.07 1.63
N VAL A 62 11.85 -19.49 0.94
CA VAL A 62 11.35 -19.99 -0.34
C VAL A 62 11.99 -19.24 -1.50
N VAL A 63 12.21 -17.93 -1.33
CA VAL A 63 12.83 -17.08 -2.35
C VAL A 63 13.71 -16.05 -1.66
N ARG A 64 14.84 -15.74 -2.27
CA ARG A 64 15.71 -14.63 -1.90
C ARG A 64 15.90 -13.73 -3.12
N PHE A 65 15.84 -12.43 -2.88
CA PHE A 65 16.12 -11.40 -3.86
C PHE A 65 17.22 -10.52 -3.32
N ASP A 66 18.24 -10.29 -4.14
CA ASP A 66 19.31 -9.35 -3.83
C ASP A 66 19.16 -8.13 -4.75
N LEU A 67 19.10 -6.94 -4.17
CA LEU A 67 18.96 -5.68 -4.89
C LEU A 67 20.15 -4.77 -4.56
N ASP A 68 21.00 -4.53 -5.54
CA ASP A 68 22.10 -3.59 -5.43
C ASP A 68 21.68 -2.18 -5.88
N VAL A 69 21.59 -1.25 -4.94
CA VAL A 69 21.12 0.12 -5.16
C VAL A 69 22.31 1.05 -5.26
N ASN A 70 22.78 1.30 -6.48
CA ASN A 70 23.93 2.19 -6.71
C ASN A 70 23.59 3.69 -6.67
N LYS A 71 22.33 4.04 -6.93
CA LYS A 71 21.85 5.43 -6.89
C LYS A 71 20.39 5.49 -6.44
N LEU A 72 20.11 6.31 -5.44
CA LEU A 72 18.74 6.65 -5.06
C LEU A 72 18.24 7.77 -5.96
N ARG A 73 17.14 7.53 -6.69
CA ARG A 73 16.50 8.60 -7.47
C ARG A 73 15.86 9.65 -6.57
N ARG A 74 15.14 9.19 -5.53
CA ARG A 74 14.38 10.00 -4.58
C ARG A 74 14.09 9.11 -3.36
N PRO A 75 14.29 9.59 -2.13
CA PRO A 75 13.74 8.92 -0.95
C PRO A 75 12.23 8.84 -1.09
N MET A 76 11.68 7.63 -1.14
CA MET A 76 10.25 7.38 -1.24
C MET A 76 9.76 6.89 0.11
N LYS A 77 8.61 7.41 0.55
CA LYS A 77 7.87 6.86 1.69
C LYS A 77 6.58 6.29 1.16
N PHE A 78 6.12 5.16 1.67
CA PHE A 78 4.78 4.68 1.32
C PHE A 78 3.71 5.49 2.08
N PRO A 79 2.48 5.59 1.54
CA PRO A 79 1.39 6.17 2.30
C PRO A 79 1.10 5.35 3.55
N LEU A 80 0.48 5.99 4.54
CA LEU A 80 -0.02 5.29 5.72
C LEU A 80 -1.27 4.50 5.34
N ILE A 81 -1.26 3.20 5.63
CA ILE A 81 -2.36 2.29 5.31
C ILE A 81 -3.09 1.92 6.59
N TYR A 82 -4.41 2.14 6.60
CA TYR A 82 -5.27 1.77 7.73
C TYR A 82 -5.70 0.29 7.63
N SER A 83 -6.06 -0.31 8.76
CA SER A 83 -6.40 -1.74 8.85
C SER A 83 -7.53 -2.17 7.90
N GLN A 84 -8.52 -1.30 7.70
CA GLN A 84 -9.65 -1.57 6.80
C GLN A 84 -9.22 -1.78 5.35
N PHE A 85 -8.13 -1.13 4.92
CA PHE A 85 -7.56 -1.34 3.59
C PHE A 85 -7.22 -2.82 3.34
N HIS A 86 -6.53 -3.45 4.30
CA HIS A 86 -6.16 -4.85 4.21
C HIS A 86 -7.36 -5.79 4.37
N THR A 87 -8.26 -5.50 5.33
CA THR A 87 -9.47 -6.28 5.57
C THR A 87 -10.36 -6.34 4.33
N LYS A 88 -10.42 -5.24 3.56
CA LYS A 88 -11.23 -5.11 2.36
C LYS A 88 -10.49 -5.44 1.06
N LYS A 89 -9.22 -5.85 1.15
CA LYS A 89 -8.37 -6.19 0.00
C LYS A 89 -8.31 -5.06 -1.03
N CYS A 90 -8.22 -3.83 -0.54
CA CYS A 90 -8.01 -2.67 -1.40
C CYS A 90 -6.63 -2.75 -2.09
N GLN A 91 -6.40 -1.94 -3.12
CA GLN A 91 -5.12 -1.85 -3.84
C GLN A 91 -4.81 -0.43 -4.29
N ILE A 92 -3.55 0.01 -4.25
CA ILE A 92 -3.13 1.34 -4.74
C ILE A 92 -2.32 1.16 -6.02
N TYR A 93 -2.76 1.79 -7.11
CA TYR A 93 -1.98 1.87 -8.35
C TYR A 93 -1.16 3.15 -8.45
N THR A 94 -1.76 4.30 -8.11
CA THR A 94 -1.05 5.58 -8.08
C THR A 94 -1.73 6.59 -7.14
N PRO A 95 -0.97 7.48 -6.49
CA PRO A 95 0.47 7.46 -6.35
C PRO A 95 0.90 6.44 -5.29
N LEU A 96 2.03 5.75 -5.52
CA LEU A 96 2.62 4.90 -4.48
C LEU A 96 3.47 5.70 -3.49
N ASP A 97 3.83 6.93 -3.85
CA ASP A 97 4.58 7.81 -2.96
C ASP A 97 3.63 8.48 -1.97
N GLY A 98 3.87 8.22 -0.69
CA GLY A 98 3.17 8.74 0.46
C GLY A 98 3.42 10.22 0.72
N VAL A 99 4.36 10.86 0.02
CA VAL A 99 4.63 12.30 0.09
C VAL A 99 4.24 12.97 -1.22
N LEU A 100 3.15 13.73 -1.17
CA LEU A 100 2.61 14.49 -2.29
C LEU A 100 3.16 15.93 -2.29
N LYS A 101 3.35 16.49 -3.48
CA LYS A 101 3.82 17.88 -3.62
C LYS A 101 2.66 18.85 -3.46
N LYS A 102 2.77 19.83 -2.55
CA LYS A 102 1.76 20.88 -2.35
C LYS A 102 1.40 21.58 -3.67
N GLY A 103 0.10 21.77 -3.90
CA GLY A 103 -0.45 22.47 -5.08
C GLY A 103 -0.31 21.71 -6.41
N SER A 104 0.29 20.52 -6.42
CA SER A 104 0.37 19.70 -7.63
C SER A 104 -0.97 19.03 -7.93
N ILE A 105 -1.19 18.68 -9.21
CA ILE A 105 -2.31 17.83 -9.63
C ILE A 105 -1.78 16.40 -9.68
N VAL A 106 -2.38 15.50 -8.91
CA VAL A 106 -1.97 14.09 -8.84
C VAL A 106 -3.14 13.16 -9.18
N PRO A 107 -2.91 12.12 -10.00
CA PRO A 107 -3.89 11.08 -10.22
C PRO A 107 -3.91 10.10 -9.03
N ILE A 108 -5.09 9.92 -8.45
CA ILE A 108 -5.41 8.87 -7.50
C ILE A 108 -6.09 7.74 -8.27
N HIS A 109 -5.52 6.53 -8.18
CA HIS A 109 -6.09 5.32 -8.75
C HIS A 109 -5.93 4.17 -7.74
N CYS A 110 -7.04 3.63 -7.27
CA CYS A 110 -7.06 2.50 -6.34
C CYS A 110 -8.27 1.58 -6.56
N ILE A 111 -8.15 0.34 -6.10
CA ILE A 111 -9.23 -0.64 -6.04
C ILE A 111 -9.77 -0.68 -4.61
N VAL A 112 -11.08 -0.57 -4.45
CA VAL A 112 -11.80 -0.55 -3.18
C VAL A 112 -13.04 -1.46 -3.30
N PRO A 113 -12.88 -2.79 -3.24
CA PRO A 113 -13.95 -3.72 -3.57
C PRO A 113 -15.14 -3.62 -2.61
N GLY A 114 -16.35 -3.56 -3.16
CA GLY A 114 -17.60 -3.66 -2.41
C GLY A 114 -17.94 -2.42 -1.58
N ALA A 115 -17.22 -1.32 -1.75
CA ALA A 115 -17.62 -0.03 -1.21
C ALA A 115 -18.83 0.51 -1.98
N THR A 116 -19.79 1.08 -1.25
CA THR A 116 -20.92 1.79 -1.85
C THR A 116 -20.52 3.18 -2.31
N GLU A 117 -19.62 3.81 -1.57
CA GLU A 117 -19.10 5.15 -1.85
C GLU A 117 -17.62 5.19 -1.46
N VAL A 118 -16.83 5.89 -2.26
CA VAL A 118 -15.42 6.18 -1.97
C VAL A 118 -15.24 7.68 -2.15
N ASN A 119 -14.68 8.32 -1.13
CA ASN A 119 -14.50 9.76 -1.08
C ASN A 119 -13.08 10.10 -0.61
N LEU A 120 -12.67 11.34 -0.86
CA LEU A 120 -11.38 11.84 -0.44
C LEU A 120 -11.54 13.11 0.37
N THR A 121 -10.65 13.32 1.33
CA THR A 121 -10.45 14.63 1.93
C THR A 121 -9.09 15.20 1.52
N VAL A 122 -9.07 16.51 1.31
CA VAL A 122 -7.84 17.29 1.16
C VAL A 122 -7.87 18.36 2.24
N ASP A 123 -6.88 18.37 3.14
CA ASP A 123 -6.83 19.27 4.29
C ASP A 123 -8.13 19.27 5.12
N SER A 124 -8.68 18.07 5.36
CA SER A 124 -9.94 17.85 6.08
C SER A 124 -11.20 18.36 5.36
N GLN A 125 -11.11 18.82 4.11
CA GLN A 125 -12.25 19.18 3.28
C GLN A 125 -12.65 18.01 2.38
N TRP A 126 -13.91 17.62 2.43
CA TRP A 126 -14.45 16.58 1.54
C TRP A 126 -14.49 17.07 0.10
N LEU A 127 -13.98 16.24 -0.81
CA LEU A 127 -14.20 16.42 -2.24
C LEU A 127 -15.51 15.73 -2.65
N ASN A 128 -16.14 16.23 -3.73
CA ASN A 128 -17.34 15.62 -4.29
C ASN A 128 -17.12 14.12 -4.59
N SER A 129 -18.14 13.30 -4.43
CA SER A 129 -18.08 11.87 -4.78
C SER A 129 -18.09 11.68 -6.29
N GLU A 130 -16.92 11.73 -6.90
CA GLU A 130 -16.71 11.59 -8.34
C GLU A 130 -15.55 10.62 -8.60
N GLY A 131 -15.60 9.92 -9.74
CA GLY A 131 -14.52 9.04 -10.19
C GLY A 131 -14.49 7.65 -9.54
N TYR A 132 -15.50 7.28 -8.75
CA TYR A 132 -15.66 5.92 -8.23
C TYR A 132 -16.68 5.13 -9.05
N THR A 133 -16.30 3.94 -9.51
CA THR A 133 -17.16 2.95 -10.14
C THR A 133 -16.68 1.59 -9.68
N ASP A 134 -17.43 0.94 -8.78
CA ASP A 134 -17.03 -0.29 -8.08
C ASP A 134 -16.38 -1.31 -9.05
N PRO A 135 -15.16 -1.79 -8.74
CA PRO A 135 -14.37 -1.56 -7.53
C PRO A 135 -13.33 -0.43 -7.64
N THR A 136 -13.35 0.37 -8.70
CA THR A 136 -12.26 1.28 -9.07
C THR A 136 -12.56 2.73 -8.68
N LEU A 137 -11.64 3.36 -7.97
CA LEU A 137 -11.56 4.82 -7.83
C LEU A 137 -10.47 5.32 -8.77
N GLN A 138 -10.82 6.23 -9.68
CA GLN A 138 -9.87 6.93 -10.54
C GLN A 138 -10.24 8.42 -10.66
N ARG A 139 -9.38 9.30 -10.14
CA ARG A 139 -9.63 10.75 -10.14
C ARG A 139 -8.34 11.55 -10.05
N GLN A 140 -8.33 12.75 -10.61
CA GLN A 140 -7.29 13.74 -10.34
C GLN A 140 -7.70 14.68 -9.20
N ILE A 141 -6.75 14.99 -8.32
CA ILE A 141 -6.94 15.95 -7.24
C ILE A 141 -5.86 17.02 -7.27
N THR A 142 -6.20 18.22 -6.81
CA THR A 142 -5.21 19.24 -6.45
C THR A 142 -4.80 19.00 -5.01
N VAL A 143 -3.50 18.77 -4.77
CA VAL A 143 -2.95 18.51 -3.45
C VAL A 143 -3.00 19.78 -2.60
N GLY A 144 -3.57 19.65 -1.40
CA GLY A 144 -3.62 20.71 -0.39
C GLY A 144 -2.26 20.97 0.24
N SER A 145 -2.26 21.30 1.52
CA SER A 145 -1.10 21.77 2.29
C SER A 145 -0.68 20.82 3.42
N LYS A 146 -1.54 19.90 3.85
CA LYS A 146 -1.32 19.03 5.00
C LYS A 146 -1.36 17.56 4.61
N GLU A 147 -2.52 17.10 4.13
CA GLU A 147 -2.75 15.66 3.91
C GLU A 147 -3.88 15.40 2.91
N VAL A 148 -3.83 14.19 2.35
CA VAL A 148 -4.90 13.62 1.54
C VAL A 148 -5.27 12.27 2.15
N ILE A 149 -6.56 12.04 2.39
CA ILE A 149 -7.04 10.76 2.93
C ILE A 149 -8.12 10.18 2.02
N ILE A 150 -7.98 8.91 1.67
CA ILE A 150 -9.01 8.14 0.95
C ILE A 150 -9.88 7.43 1.98
N TYR A 151 -11.19 7.58 1.84
CA TYR A 151 -12.20 6.95 2.67
C TYR A 151 -13.14 6.07 1.85
N ALA A 152 -13.70 5.04 2.48
CA ALA A 152 -14.74 4.23 1.88
C ALA A 152 -15.89 3.99 2.85
N LYS A 153 -17.09 3.87 2.29
CA LYS A 153 -18.32 3.48 2.98
C LYS A 153 -18.80 2.16 2.42
N TYR A 154 -19.30 1.29 3.29
CA TYR A 154 -19.78 -0.06 2.94
C TYR A 154 -21.25 -0.21 3.38
N LYS A 155 -22.04 -1.04 2.68
CA LYS A 155 -23.51 -1.19 2.87
C LYS A 155 -23.97 -1.35 4.33
N GLN A 156 -23.15 -1.94 5.19
CA GLN A 156 -23.49 -2.24 6.58
C GLN A 156 -23.11 -1.13 7.58
N LYS A 157 -22.49 -0.03 7.11
CA LYS A 157 -21.98 1.04 7.97
C LYS A 157 -22.53 2.40 7.53
N SER A 158 -22.90 3.22 8.52
CA SER A 158 -23.25 4.62 8.32
C SER A 158 -22.01 5.52 8.13
N ASN A 159 -20.90 5.15 8.75
CA ASN A 159 -19.67 5.95 8.78
C ASN A 159 -18.68 5.54 7.70
N TYR A 160 -17.83 6.49 7.31
CA TYR A 160 -16.68 6.26 6.45
C TYR A 160 -15.50 5.69 7.24
N ASP A 161 -14.84 4.68 6.68
CA ASP A 161 -13.59 4.15 7.16
C ASP A 161 -12.42 4.78 6.38
N GLY A 162 -11.40 5.28 7.07
CA GLY A 162 -10.15 5.71 6.44
C GLY A 162 -9.40 4.51 5.87
N LEU A 163 -8.88 4.64 4.65
CA LEU A 163 -8.17 3.58 3.95
C LEU A 163 -6.68 3.88 3.77
N VAL A 164 -6.37 5.06 3.23
CA VAL A 164 -5.01 5.47 2.87
C VAL A 164 -4.82 6.93 3.25
N LYS A 165 -3.67 7.27 3.82
CA LYS A 165 -3.29 8.64 4.14
C LYS A 165 -1.94 8.98 3.50
N TYR A 166 -1.95 10.08 2.75
CA TYR A 166 -0.76 10.72 2.19
C TYR A 166 -0.42 11.98 2.99
N THR A 167 0.86 12.24 3.12
CA THR A 167 1.40 13.50 3.68
C THR A 167 1.75 14.45 2.55
N VAL A 168 1.77 15.76 2.83
CA VAL A 168 2.13 16.79 1.87
C VAL A 168 3.44 17.46 2.26
N GLN A 169 4.27 17.77 1.26
CA GLN A 169 5.50 18.55 1.36
C GLN A 169 5.55 19.68 0.32
#